data_AF-A0A3D2I7L6-F1
#
_entry.id   AF-A0A3D2I7L6-F1
#
_cell.length_a   1.000
_cell.length_b   1.000
_cell.length_c   1.000
_cell.angle_alpha   90.00
_cell.angle_beta   90.00
_cell.angle_gamma   90.00
#
_symmetry.space_group_name_H-M   'P 1'
#
loop_
_entity.id
_entity.type
_entity.pdbx_description
1 polymer ?
#
loop_
_entity_poly.entity_id
_entity_poly.type
_entity_poly.pdbx_seq_one_letter_code
_entity_poly.pdbx_strand_id
1 'polypeptide(L)'
;MPSDKKRINLTIPDELYVRLQAYKNEQGISSDASACLQLIVQQLNGLEQSKAMLRLINNCSVEQLNKLSMEGLTLTKSVLEKEQKKEQ
;
A
#
# COMPACT_ATOMS: atom_id res chain seq x y z
N MET A 1 13.41 -27.39 -15.99
CA MET A 1 13.99 -26.40 -15.06
C MET A 1 13.25 -26.53 -13.75
N PRO A 2 13.89 -26.95 -12.64
CA PRO A 2 13.20 -27.00 -11.35
C PRO A 2 12.81 -25.57 -10.96
N SER A 3 11.58 -25.39 -10.48
CA SER A 3 11.11 -24.07 -10.06
C SER A 3 11.73 -23.73 -8.71
N ASP A 4 12.46 -22.61 -8.62
CA ASP A 4 13.02 -22.09 -7.35
C ASP A 4 11.95 -21.57 -6.37
N LYS A 5 10.68 -21.60 -6.79
CA LYS A 5 9.55 -21.13 -5.98
C LYS A 5 9.32 -22.08 -4.81
N LYS A 6 9.43 -21.55 -3.58
CA LYS A 6 9.08 -22.27 -2.36
C LYS A 6 7.55 -22.34 -2.23
N ARG A 7 7.04 -23.51 -1.82
CA ARG A 7 5.61 -23.72 -1.54
C ARG A 7 5.39 -23.64 -0.03
N ILE A 8 4.35 -22.92 0.38
CA ILE A 8 3.93 -22.81 1.78
C ILE A 8 2.54 -23.43 1.88
N ASN A 9 2.39 -24.43 2.76
CA ASN A 9 1.10 -25.04 3.06
C ASN A 9 0.54 -24.40 4.32
N LEU A 10 -0.70 -23.93 4.26
CA LEU A 10 -1.37 -23.25 5.37
C LEU A 10 -2.69 -23.96 5.68
N THR A 11 -2.99 -24.10 6.97
CA THR A 11 -4.33 -24.43 7.45
C THR A 11 -4.97 -23.13 7.93
N ILE A 12 -6.08 -22.74 7.30
CA ILE A 12 -6.73 -21.46 7.54
C ILE A 12 -7.97 -21.72 8.40
N PRO A 13 -8.15 -21.03 9.55
CA PRO A 13 -9.38 -21.12 10.33
C PRO A 13 -10.61 -20.69 9.51
N ASP A 14 -11.74 -21.35 9.72
CA ASP A 14 -12.96 -21.13 8.92
C ASP A 14 -13.39 -19.66 8.86
N GLU A 15 -13.37 -18.96 10.00
CA GLU A 15 -13.73 -17.54 10.07
C GLU A 15 -12.84 -16.66 9.16
N LEU A 16 -11.54 -16.98 9.10
CA LEU A 16 -10.60 -16.26 8.25
C LEU A 16 -10.78 -16.62 6.78
N TYR A 17 -11.10 -17.89 6.50
CA TYR A 17 -11.39 -18.34 5.15
C TYR A 17 -12.62 -17.65 4.55
N VAL A 18 -13.67 -17.41 5.35
CA VAL A 18 -14.84 -16.64 4.90
C VAL A 18 -14.46 -15.21 4.49
N ARG A 19 -13.63 -14.53 5.29
CA ARG A 19 -13.14 -13.18 4.96
C ARG A 19 -12.26 -13.18 3.70
N LEU A 20 -11.44 -14.21 3.54
CA LEU A 20 -10.62 -14.40 2.35
C LEU A 20 -11.50 -14.60 1.10
N GLN A 21 -12.58 -15.37 1.20
CA GLN A 21 -13.52 -15.56 0.09
C GLN A 21 -14.23 -14.25 -0.28
N ALA A 22 -14.63 -13.45 0.71
CA ALA A 22 -15.21 -12.12 0.46
C ALA A 22 -14.23 -11.22 -0.30
N TYR A 23 -12.99 -11.08 0.20
CA TYR A 23 -11.93 -10.33 -0.48
C TYR A 23 -11.69 -10.84 -1.91
N LYS A 24 -11.63 -12.16 -2.08
CA LYS A 24 -11.43 -12.79 -3.39
C LYS A 24 -12.53 -12.37 -4.38
N ASN A 25 -13.79 -12.40 -3.95
CA ASN A 25 -14.94 -12.03 -4.78
C ASN A 25 -14.94 -10.53 -5.11
N GLU A 26 -14.67 -9.67 -4.13
CA GLU A 26 -14.62 -8.21 -4.31
C GLU A 26 -13.55 -7.79 -5.32
N GLN A 27 -12.40 -8.47 -5.32
CA GLN A 27 -11.29 -8.19 -6.23
C GLN A 27 -11.35 -8.97 -7.55
N GLY A 28 -12.39 -9.79 -7.77
CA GLY A 28 -12.53 -10.61 -8.97
C GLY A 28 -11.43 -11.66 -9.16
N ILE A 29 -10.84 -12.16 -8.07
CA ILE A 29 -9.73 -13.11 -8.10
C ILE A 29 -10.27 -14.54 -8.19
N SER A 30 -9.66 -15.38 -9.03
CA SER A 30 -10.15 -16.74 -9.24
C SER A 30 -9.60 -17.79 -8.27
N SER A 31 -8.40 -17.57 -7.70
CA SER A 31 -7.74 -18.57 -6.85
C SER A 31 -7.46 -18.06 -5.44
N ASP A 32 -7.65 -18.92 -4.45
CA ASP A 32 -7.35 -18.62 -3.05
C ASP A 32 -5.85 -18.34 -2.85
N ALA A 33 -4.98 -19.05 -3.58
CA ALA A 33 -3.55 -18.83 -3.53
C ALA A 33 -3.16 -17.43 -4.02
N SER A 34 -3.79 -16.94 -5.09
CA SER A 34 -3.58 -15.58 -5.60
C SER A 34 -4.08 -14.53 -4.61
N ALA A 35 -5.24 -14.75 -4.00
CA ALA A 35 -5.79 -13.85 -2.98
C ALA A 35 -4.85 -13.76 -1.76
N CYS A 36 -4.41 -14.91 -1.23
CA CYS A 36 -3.45 -14.95 -0.14
C CYS A 36 -2.13 -14.25 -0.49
N LEU A 37 -1.60 -14.49 -1.69
CA LEU A 37 -0.35 -13.86 -2.11
C LEU A 37 -0.47 -12.34 -2.21
N GLN A 38 -1.58 -11.84 -2.76
CA GLN A 38 -1.82 -10.39 -2.83
C GLN A 38 -1.90 -9.75 -1.45
N LEU A 39 -2.65 -10.36 -0.52
CA LEU A 39 -2.76 -9.87 0.85
C LEU A 39 -1.40 -9.87 1.57
N ILE A 40 -0.57 -10.91 1.36
CA ILE A 40 0.80 -10.95 1.89
C ILE A 40 1.63 -9.79 1.33
N VAL A 41 1.59 -9.55 0.02
CA VAL A 41 2.33 -8.45 -0.61
C VAL A 41 1.85 -7.09 -0.08
N GLN A 42 0.54 -6.87 0.01
CA GLN A 42 -0.04 -5.64 0.57
C GLN A 42 0.43 -5.41 2.01
N GLN A 43 0.40 -6.45 2.84
CA GLN A 43 0.84 -6.35 4.23
C GLN A 43 2.35 -6.05 4.35
N LEU A 44 3.19 -6.70 3.54
CA LEU A 44 4.63 -6.44 3.53
C LEU A 44 4.95 -5.00 3.11
N ASN A 45 4.31 -4.53 2.04
CA ASN A 45 4.48 -3.16 1.57
C ASN A 45 4.03 -2.14 2.62
N GLY A 46 2.88 -2.37 3.27
CA GLY A 46 2.39 -1.50 4.35
C GLY A 46 3.36 -1.44 5.55
N LEU A 47 3.94 -2.57 5.93
CA LEU A 47 4.95 -2.63 7.00
C LEU A 47 6.24 -1.89 6.64
N GLU A 48 6.70 -1.99 5.39
CA GLU A 48 7.88 -1.27 4.92
C GLU A 48 7.64 0.24 4.87
N GLN A 49 6.49 0.67 4.35
CA GLN A 49 6.08 2.08 4.31
C GLN A 49 5.95 2.66 5.73
N SER A 50 5.34 1.92 6.66
CA SER A 50 5.22 2.35 8.06
C SER A 50 6.58 2.53 8.72
N LYS A 51 7.55 1.63 8.47
CA LYS A 51 8.93 1.78 8.94
C LYS A 51 9.63 2.98 8.32
N ALA A 52 9.45 3.22 7.03
CA ALA A 52 10.01 4.38 6.34
C ALA A 52 9.44 5.69 6.92
N MET A 53 8.14 5.75 7.15
CA MET A 53 7.47 6.89 7.78
C MET A 53 7.96 7.13 9.21
N LEU A 54 8.07 6.08 10.03
CA LEU A 54 8.62 6.20 11.39
C LEU A 54 10.08 6.66 11.39
N ARG A 55 10.89 6.20 10.43
CA ARG A 55 12.27 6.70 10.26
C ARG A 55 12.31 8.17 9.88
N LEU A 56 11.41 8.64 9.00
CA LEU A 56 11.29 10.05 8.68
C LEU A 56 10.90 10.88 9.91
N ILE A 57 9.91 10.43 10.70
CA ILE A 57 9.49 11.12 11.92
C ILE A 57 10.63 11.17 12.95
N ASN A 58 11.38 10.09 13.11
CA ASN A 58 12.48 10.03 14.08
C ASN A 58 13.72 10.82 13.63
N ASN A 59 13.96 10.94 12.33
CA ASN A 59 15.18 11.56 11.79
C ASN A 59 14.97 13.01 11.29
N CYS A 60 13.73 13.45 11.11
CA CYS A 60 13.41 14.82 10.75
C CYS A 60 12.92 15.59 11.98
N SER A 61 13.40 16.81 12.17
CA SER A 61 12.80 17.69 13.18
C SER A 61 11.40 18.12 12.74
N VAL A 62 10.56 18.50 13.71
CA VAL A 62 9.20 19.02 13.45
C VAL A 62 9.21 20.19 12.46
N GLU A 63 10.26 21.01 12.49
CA GLU A 63 10.46 22.13 11.56
C GLU A 63 10.73 21.67 10.11
N GLN A 64 11.50 20.59 9.93
CA GLN A 64 11.76 20.00 8.61
C GLN A 64 10.51 19.34 8.03
N LEU A 65 9.72 18.67 8.88
CA LEU A 65 8.41 18.12 8.48
C LEU A 65 7.44 19.23 8.07
N ASN A 66 7.39 20.35 8.81
CA ASN A 66 6.57 21.50 8.44
C ASN A 66 6.99 22.13 7.12
N LYS A 67 8.30 22.28 6.86
CA LYS A 67 8.79 22.78 5.57
C LYS A 67 8.40 21.86 4.42
N LEU A 68 8.63 20.55 4.55
CA LEU A 68 8.24 19.56 3.54
C LEU A 68 6.73 19.58 3.27
N SER A 69 5.92 19.71 4.32
CA SER A 69 4.46 19.81 4.19
C SER A 69 4.05 21.08 3.45
N MET A 70 4.62 22.23 3.81
CA MET A 70 4.34 23.51 3.16
C MET A 70 4.76 23.50 1.69
N GLU A 71 5.95 22.99 1.36
CA GLU A 71 6.46 22.88 -0.02
C GLU A 71 5.60 21.95 -0.88
N GLY A 72 5.15 20.83 -0.32
CA GLY A 72 4.19 19.94 -0.99
C GLY A 72 2.87 20.66 -1.30
N LEU A 73 2.35 21.43 -0.35
CA LEU A 73 1.08 22.15 -0.49
C LEU A 73 1.15 23.26 -1.57
N THR A 74 2.27 23.97 -1.67
CA THR A 74 2.50 24.96 -2.74
C THR A 74 2.60 24.29 -4.11
N LEU A 75 3.30 23.15 -4.21
CA LEU A 75 3.37 22.39 -5.46
C LEU A 75 1.98 21.94 -5.90
N THR A 76 1.19 21.32 -5.02
CA THR A 76 -0.16 20.86 -5.36
C THR A 76 -1.08 22.00 -5.78
N LYS A 77 -1.05 23.14 -5.08
CA LYS A 77 -1.79 24.34 -5.50
C LYS A 77 -1.39 24.82 -6.89
N SER A 78 -0.09 24.85 -7.19
CA SER A 78 0.41 25.29 -8.49
C SER A 78 0.00 24.37 -9.64
N VAL A 79 -0.19 23.07 -9.38
CA VAL A 79 -0.71 22.12 -10.38
C VAL A 79 -2.21 22.34 -10.58
N LEU A 80 -2.99 22.45 -9.51
CA LEU A 80 -4.43 22.74 -9.57
C LEU A 80 -4.74 24.03 -10.33
N GLU A 81 -3.99 25.10 -10.07
CA GLU A 81 -4.15 26.38 -10.77
C GLU A 81 -3.79 26.28 -12.27
N LYS A 82 -2.86 25.40 -12.64
CA LYS A 82 -2.51 25.13 -14.05
C LYS A 82 -3.56 24.28 -14.75
N GLU A 83 -4.21 23.35 -14.05
CA GLU A 83 -5.30 22.55 -14.62
C GLU A 83 -6.57 23.38 -14.80
N GLN A 84 -6.93 24.23 -13.84
CA GLN A 84 -8.07 25.14 -13.95
C GLN A 84 -7.94 26.18 -15.09
N LYS A 85 -6.70 26.52 -15.48
CA LYS A 85 -6.43 27.41 -16.62
C LYS A 85 -6.43 26.71 -17.98
N LYS A 86 -6.45 25.37 -18.03
CA LYS A 86 -6.54 24.59 -19.27
C LYS A 86 -7.98 24.25 -19.67
N GLU A 87 -8.93 24.38 -18.75
CA GLU A 87 -10.35 24.11 -18.97
C GLU A 87 -11.18 25.38 -19.27
N GLN A 88 -10.54 26.54 -19.38
CA GLN A 88 -11.11 27.79 -19.91
C GLN A 88 -10.50 28.10 -21.29
#